data_AF-A0A3B9FMD4-F1
#
_entry.id   AF-A0A3B9FMD4-F1
#
_cell.length_a   1.000
_cell.length_b   1.000
_cell.length_c   1.000
_cell.angle_alpha   90.00
_cell.angle_beta   90.00
_cell.angle_gamma   90.00
#
_symmetry.space_group_name_H-M   'P 1'
#
loop_
_entity.id
_entity.type
_entity.pdbx_description
1 polymer ?
#
loop_
_entity_poly.entity_id
_entity_poly.type
_entity_poly.pdbx_seq_one_letter_code
_entity_poly.pdbx_strand_id
1 'polypeptide(L)'
;MNSRRQFLSTSGATAGGLLLSPILSQIKAQAAGNKLPLRFVFLVEGNGLEPPHVTPIGYKRPTVHVGKPKVPNMQGVTEMVDESLVGKELPESLHPIKAWQDRLTVVNGLSGRVAGGGHSNDFGALGAYNCGSGVGNSGVAAGETIDVALGKKLGGIFPHFGLGISDRAEHDVIYNCSAWGKGQPTPTICQPMTAYGALFGSVAGGNSKAEFNAKTNLLDFLREDVKRLHGQVSGTERDKLQAHLKGYEDMSNRQSRLGEIEGTLRRIAPEVTDKFKSEVESDRLDAQFDLAAAALIGGLTHS
;
A
#
# COMPACT_ATOMS: atom_id res chain seq x y z
N MET A 1 -8.27 22.41 37.54
CA MET A 1 -7.40 22.25 36.35
C MET A 1 -7.02 20.79 36.22
N ASN A 2 -7.78 20.01 35.45
CA ASN A 2 -7.47 18.58 35.28
C ASN A 2 -6.31 18.43 34.31
N SER A 3 -5.22 17.77 34.73
CA SER A 3 -4.04 17.61 33.89
C SER A 3 -4.33 16.67 32.71
N ARG A 4 -3.75 16.95 31.53
CA ARG A 4 -3.89 16.13 30.31
C ARG A 4 -3.59 14.63 30.55
N ARG A 5 -2.70 14.33 31.51
CA ARG A 5 -2.34 12.98 31.94
C ARG A 5 -3.51 12.24 32.62
N GLN A 6 -4.34 12.97 33.37
CA GLN A 6 -5.51 12.45 34.06
C GLN A 6 -6.63 12.11 33.07
N PHE A 7 -6.87 12.96 32.06
CA PHE A 7 -7.84 12.73 30.97
C PHE A 7 -7.52 11.48 30.13
N LEU A 8 -6.24 11.22 29.85
CA LEU A 8 -5.80 10.03 29.12
C LEU A 8 -5.89 8.74 29.96
N SER A 9 -5.82 8.85 31.30
CA SER A 9 -5.98 7.70 32.19
C SER A 9 -7.44 7.29 32.34
N THR A 10 -8.37 8.25 32.39
CA THR A 10 -9.82 8.00 32.50
C THR A 10 -10.46 7.61 31.17
N SER A 11 -9.95 8.10 30.04
CA SER A 11 -10.48 7.73 28.71
C SER A 11 -10.19 6.27 28.33
N GLY A 12 -9.18 5.62 28.93
CA GLY A 12 -8.82 4.22 28.63
C GLY A 12 -9.80 3.17 29.16
N ALA A 13 -10.74 3.55 30.03
CA ALA A 13 -11.68 2.64 30.69
C ALA A 13 -13.09 2.62 30.09
N THR A 14 -13.33 3.33 28.97
CA THR A 14 -14.61 3.33 28.26
C THR A 14 -14.51 2.61 26.92
N ALA A 15 -15.63 2.08 26.40
CA ALA A 15 -15.66 1.40 25.10
C ALA A 15 -15.07 2.25 23.95
N GLY A 16 -15.18 3.59 24.03
CA GLY A 16 -14.56 4.51 23.08
C GLY A 16 -13.03 4.65 23.21
N GLY A 17 -12.47 4.43 24.41
CA GLY A 17 -11.02 4.43 24.64
C GLY A 17 -10.28 3.27 24.00
N LEU A 18 -10.95 2.12 23.87
CA LEU A 18 -10.38 0.92 23.28
C LEU A 18 -10.33 0.99 21.74
N LEU A 19 -11.33 1.62 21.11
CA LEU A 19 -11.33 1.91 19.67
C LEU A 19 -10.22 2.89 19.28
N LEU A 20 -9.99 3.89 20.14
CA LEU A 20 -8.94 4.86 19.94
C LEU A 20 -7.57 4.36 20.40
N SER A 21 -7.40 3.14 20.91
CA SER A 21 -6.12 2.68 21.47
C SER A 21 -4.91 2.82 20.52
N PRO A 22 -4.99 2.49 19.21
CA PRO A 22 -3.90 2.75 18.28
C PRO A 22 -3.63 4.25 18.15
N ILE A 23 -4.67 5.07 18.03
CA ILE A 23 -4.59 6.53 17.94
C ILE A 23 -4.05 7.14 19.25
N LEU A 24 -4.42 6.61 20.42
CA LEU A 24 -3.97 7.03 21.74
C LEU A 24 -2.54 6.60 22.02
N SER A 25 -2.13 5.42 21.55
CA SER A 25 -0.73 4.98 21.58
C SER A 25 0.14 5.86 20.69
N GLN A 26 -0.39 6.28 19.53
CA GLN A 26 0.22 7.25 18.63
C GLN A 26 0.29 8.64 19.28
N ILE A 27 -0.79 9.14 19.86
CA ILE A 27 -0.82 10.42 20.59
C ILE A 27 0.13 10.38 21.79
N LYS A 28 0.21 9.26 22.53
CA LYS A 28 1.20 9.07 23.62
C LYS A 28 2.63 9.07 23.10
N ALA A 29 2.91 8.42 21.97
CA ALA A 29 4.21 8.44 21.32
C ALA A 29 4.59 9.87 20.90
N GLN A 30 3.66 10.60 20.27
CA GLN A 30 3.81 12.01 19.92
C GLN A 30 4.06 12.90 21.15
N ALA A 31 3.30 12.69 22.23
CA ALA A 31 3.44 13.42 23.48
C ALA A 31 4.75 13.10 24.22
N ALA A 32 5.35 11.93 23.96
CA ALA A 32 6.67 11.55 24.44
C ALA A 32 7.81 12.05 23.53
N GLY A 33 7.50 12.81 22.48
CA GLY A 33 8.49 13.32 21.52
C GLY A 33 8.90 12.31 20.45
N ASN A 34 8.30 11.11 20.42
CA ASN A 34 8.53 10.13 19.36
C ASN A 34 7.75 10.56 18.11
N LYS A 35 8.45 10.79 17.00
CA LYS A 35 7.81 10.99 15.70
C LYS A 35 6.97 9.75 15.38
N LEU A 36 5.71 9.94 15.02
CA LEU A 36 4.90 8.84 14.47
C LEU A 36 5.61 8.25 13.25
N PRO A 37 5.51 6.93 13.03
CA PRO A 37 6.02 6.35 11.80
C PRO A 37 5.33 7.06 10.62
N LEU A 38 6.14 7.60 9.73
CA LEU A 38 5.66 8.11 8.46
C LEU A 38 5.05 6.93 7.70
N ARG A 39 3.88 7.16 7.09
CA ARG A 39 3.19 6.18 6.26
C ARG A 39 3.12 6.72 4.85
N PHE A 40 3.35 5.87 3.88
CA PHE A 40 3.20 6.19 2.48
C PHE A 40 2.10 5.33 1.91
N VAL A 41 1.32 5.89 1.00
CA VAL A 41 0.34 5.16 0.20
C VAL A 41 0.56 5.60 -1.22
N PHE A 42 0.84 4.64 -2.10
CA PHE A 42 0.99 4.90 -3.52
C PHE A 42 -0.31 4.50 -4.21
N LEU A 43 -1.10 5.51 -4.62
CA LEU A 43 -2.26 5.29 -5.47
C LEU A 43 -1.79 5.42 -6.93
N VAL A 44 -1.83 4.30 -7.65
CA VAL A 44 -1.48 4.24 -9.08
C VAL A 44 -2.75 3.97 -9.85
N GLU A 45 -3.14 4.93 -10.68
CA GLU A 45 -4.31 4.83 -11.55
C GLU A 45 -3.85 4.72 -13.01
N GLY A 46 -4.40 3.74 -13.74
CA GLY A 46 -4.21 3.65 -15.18
C GLY A 46 -4.84 4.86 -15.88
N ASN A 47 -4.15 5.45 -16.85
CA ASN A 47 -4.51 6.71 -17.53
C ASN A 47 -4.47 7.98 -16.66
N GLY A 48 -4.39 7.85 -15.34
CA GLY A 48 -4.22 8.93 -14.38
C GLY A 48 -5.42 9.88 -14.28
N LEU A 49 -5.30 10.85 -13.38
CA LEU A 49 -6.34 11.85 -13.14
C LEU A 49 -6.24 13.01 -14.12
N GLU A 50 -7.39 13.40 -14.66
CA GLU A 50 -7.49 14.68 -15.33
C GLU A 50 -7.19 15.82 -14.34
N PRO A 51 -6.41 16.82 -14.74
CA PRO A 51 -5.92 17.76 -13.74
C PRO A 51 -6.96 18.67 -13.07
N PRO A 52 -8.11 19.02 -13.67
CA PRO A 52 -9.22 19.63 -12.94
C PRO A 52 -9.65 18.84 -11.69
N HIS A 53 -9.38 17.53 -11.62
CA HIS A 53 -9.65 16.72 -10.43
C HIS A 53 -8.63 16.91 -9.29
N VAL A 54 -7.50 17.57 -9.52
CA VAL A 54 -6.45 17.74 -8.50
C VAL A 54 -5.94 19.17 -8.36
N THR A 55 -6.35 20.08 -9.23
CA THR A 55 -6.01 21.51 -9.13
C THR A 55 -7.14 22.32 -8.50
N PRO A 56 -6.84 23.33 -7.66
CA PRO A 56 -7.86 24.22 -7.11
C PRO A 56 -8.73 24.87 -8.19
N ILE A 57 -9.99 25.13 -7.86
CA ILE A 57 -10.93 25.79 -8.78
C ILE A 57 -10.37 27.16 -9.17
N GLY A 58 -10.41 27.45 -10.48
CA GLY A 58 -9.88 28.69 -11.05
C GLY A 58 -8.37 28.68 -11.35
N TYR A 59 -7.66 27.59 -11.04
CA TYR A 59 -6.25 27.45 -11.42
C TYR A 59 -6.09 27.47 -12.94
N LYS A 60 -5.31 28.43 -13.46
CA LYS A 60 -5.04 28.55 -14.89
C LYS A 60 -3.79 27.78 -15.25
N ARG A 61 -3.95 26.80 -16.12
CA ARG A 61 -2.82 26.03 -16.64
C ARG A 61 -1.99 26.87 -17.60
N PRO A 62 -0.66 26.81 -17.49
CA PRO A 62 0.22 27.30 -18.54
C PRO A 62 -0.13 26.61 -19.86
N THR A 63 -0.16 27.36 -20.95
CA THR A 63 -0.28 26.78 -22.30
C THR A 63 1.11 26.48 -22.83
N VAL A 64 1.29 25.33 -23.46
CA VAL A 64 2.56 25.04 -24.16
C VAL A 64 2.30 24.75 -25.63
N HIS A 65 3.34 24.94 -26.44
CA HIS A 65 3.31 24.52 -27.84
C HIS A 65 3.55 23.01 -27.94
N VAL A 66 2.54 22.27 -28.38
CA VAL A 66 2.71 20.90 -28.88
C VAL A 66 2.24 20.92 -30.33
N GLY A 67 3.13 21.27 -31.25
CA GLY A 67 2.76 21.55 -32.64
C GLY A 67 1.82 22.76 -32.76
N LYS A 68 0.92 22.73 -33.78
CA LYS A 68 -0.26 23.61 -33.87
C LYS A 68 -1.47 22.71 -33.57
N PRO A 69 -2.35 22.98 -32.58
CA PRO A 69 -2.52 24.19 -31.74
C PRO A 69 -1.81 24.14 -30.37
N LYS A 70 -1.83 25.26 -29.63
CA LYS A 70 -1.45 25.30 -28.19
C LYS A 70 -2.43 24.44 -27.39
N VAL A 71 -1.90 23.56 -26.53
CA VAL A 71 -2.72 22.75 -25.62
C VAL A 71 -2.44 23.16 -24.17
N PRO A 72 -3.46 23.23 -23.30
CA PRO A 72 -3.25 23.37 -21.86
C PRO A 72 -2.53 22.13 -21.34
N ASN A 73 -1.25 22.24 -20.98
CA ASN A 73 -0.51 21.13 -20.39
C ASN A 73 0.58 21.67 -19.43
N MET A 74 1.21 20.78 -18.68
CA MET A 74 2.32 21.15 -17.79
C MET A 74 3.70 20.76 -18.33
N GLN A 75 3.80 20.18 -19.54
CA GLN A 75 5.05 19.63 -20.08
C GLN A 75 6.10 20.68 -20.46
N GLY A 76 5.69 21.94 -20.60
CA GLY A 76 6.53 23.10 -20.94
C GLY A 76 6.57 24.17 -19.85
N VAL A 77 6.16 23.83 -18.62
CA VAL A 77 6.36 24.70 -17.46
C VAL A 77 7.82 24.60 -17.05
N THR A 78 8.60 25.63 -17.38
CA THR A 78 10.05 25.70 -17.07
C THR A 78 10.32 26.35 -15.72
N GLU A 79 9.33 27.00 -15.13
CA GLU A 79 9.43 27.69 -13.85
C GLU A 79 8.55 27.00 -12.81
N MET A 80 9.11 26.75 -11.63
CA MET A 80 8.36 26.20 -10.51
C MET A 80 7.36 27.24 -10.00
N VAL A 81 6.08 26.87 -9.98
CA VAL A 81 5.02 27.68 -9.36
C VAL A 81 4.76 27.13 -7.97
N ASP A 82 5.03 27.95 -6.95
CA ASP A 82 4.72 27.67 -5.55
C ASP A 82 3.64 28.66 -5.08
N GLU A 83 2.42 28.17 -4.90
CA GLU A 83 1.29 28.97 -4.47
C GLU A 83 0.55 28.32 -3.30
N SER A 84 0.19 29.14 -2.31
CA SER A 84 -0.61 28.69 -1.17
C SER A 84 -1.99 28.17 -1.61
N LEU A 85 -2.47 27.13 -0.92
CA LEU A 85 -3.86 26.66 -1.00
C LEU A 85 -4.82 27.44 -0.09
N VAL A 86 -4.32 28.34 0.76
CA VAL A 86 -5.16 29.12 1.69
C VAL A 86 -6.13 30.00 0.90
N GLY A 87 -7.42 29.93 1.24
CA GLY A 87 -8.47 30.69 0.58
C GLY A 87 -8.86 30.19 -0.82
N LYS A 88 -8.25 29.12 -1.31
CA LYS A 88 -8.63 28.48 -2.58
C LYS A 88 -9.68 27.39 -2.35
N GLU A 89 -10.55 27.21 -3.33
CA GLU A 89 -11.54 26.14 -3.32
C GLU A 89 -10.98 24.86 -3.95
N LEU A 90 -11.13 23.73 -3.27
CA LEU A 90 -10.74 22.42 -3.79
C LEU A 90 -11.81 21.84 -4.72
N PRO A 91 -11.42 21.11 -5.78
CA PRO A 91 -12.37 20.41 -6.66
C PRO A 91 -13.10 19.28 -5.91
N GLU A 92 -14.23 18.83 -6.45
CA GLU A 92 -15.11 17.81 -5.86
C GLU A 92 -14.38 16.53 -5.45
N SER A 93 -13.49 16.04 -6.32
CA SER A 93 -12.63 14.88 -6.08
C SER A 93 -11.72 14.99 -4.85
N LEU A 94 -11.41 16.21 -4.38
CA LEU A 94 -10.63 16.45 -3.17
C LEU A 94 -11.48 16.84 -1.96
N HIS A 95 -12.81 16.92 -2.09
CA HIS A 95 -13.72 17.19 -0.97
C HIS A 95 -13.57 16.20 0.19
N PRO A 96 -13.37 14.87 -0.04
CA PRO A 96 -13.15 13.93 1.05
C PRO A 96 -11.98 14.29 1.97
N ILE A 97 -10.97 15.00 1.45
CA ILE A 97 -9.79 15.43 2.21
C ILE A 97 -9.76 16.93 2.52
N LYS A 98 -10.87 17.66 2.30
CA LYS A 98 -10.94 19.12 2.50
C LYS A 98 -10.62 19.56 3.94
N ALA A 99 -10.97 18.73 4.94
CA ALA A 99 -10.65 19.01 6.34
C ALA A 99 -9.14 19.03 6.65
N TRP A 100 -8.30 18.59 5.71
CA TRP A 100 -6.84 18.57 5.81
C TRP A 100 -6.17 19.55 4.83
N GLN A 101 -6.90 20.51 4.26
CA GLN A 101 -6.36 21.46 3.28
C GLN A 101 -5.17 22.26 3.81
N ASP A 102 -5.12 22.55 5.11
CA ASP A 102 -4.00 23.20 5.80
C ASP A 102 -2.71 22.34 5.86
N ARG A 103 -2.84 21.04 5.56
CA ARG A 103 -1.77 20.04 5.51
C ARG A 103 -1.64 19.38 4.14
N LEU A 104 -2.31 19.93 3.13
CA LEU A 104 -2.28 19.42 1.77
C LEU A 104 -1.25 20.17 0.94
N THR A 105 -0.45 19.42 0.18
CA THR A 105 0.40 19.97 -0.88
C THR A 105 0.09 19.22 -2.16
N VAL A 106 -0.25 19.95 -3.22
CA VAL A 106 -0.48 19.37 -4.55
C VAL A 106 0.74 19.63 -5.40
N VAL A 107 1.48 18.58 -5.74
CA VAL A 107 2.62 18.65 -6.64
C VAL A 107 2.19 18.15 -8.01
N ASN A 108 2.29 19.01 -9.03
CA ASN A 108 1.99 18.66 -10.42
C ASN A 108 3.22 18.84 -11.30
N GLY A 109 3.18 18.29 -12.51
CA GLY A 109 4.23 18.47 -13.52
C GLY A 109 5.45 17.55 -13.36
N LEU A 110 5.40 16.58 -12.43
CA LEU A 110 6.41 15.51 -12.37
C LEU A 110 6.29 14.63 -13.62
N SER A 111 7.42 14.30 -14.23
CA SER A 111 7.46 13.54 -15.50
C SER A 111 8.41 12.36 -15.41
N GLY A 112 7.89 11.15 -15.57
CA GLY A 112 8.65 9.91 -15.63
C GLY A 112 9.27 9.64 -17.01
N ARG A 113 9.91 10.63 -17.66
CA ARG A 113 10.46 10.49 -19.03
C ARG A 113 11.40 9.28 -19.19
N VAL A 114 12.07 8.89 -18.10
CA VAL A 114 12.95 7.73 -18.02
C VAL A 114 12.23 6.39 -18.18
N ALA A 115 10.92 6.33 -17.87
CA ALA A 115 10.11 5.11 -18.04
C ALA A 115 9.84 4.81 -19.52
N GLY A 116 10.08 5.76 -20.42
CA GLY A 116 9.76 5.65 -21.83
C GLY A 116 8.35 6.13 -22.11
N GLY A 117 7.71 5.51 -23.11
CA GLY A 117 6.33 5.79 -23.49
C GLY A 117 5.63 4.50 -23.93
N GLY A 118 4.31 4.56 -24.09
CA GLY A 118 3.46 3.41 -24.36
C GLY A 118 2.05 3.65 -23.82
N HIS A 119 1.18 2.63 -23.88
CA HIS A 119 -0.15 2.71 -23.28
C HIS A 119 -0.09 2.68 -21.74
N SER A 120 0.88 1.93 -21.19
CA SER A 120 1.15 1.80 -19.76
C SER A 120 2.66 1.81 -19.48
N ASN A 121 3.06 2.35 -18.33
CA ASN A 121 4.45 2.34 -17.86
C ASN A 121 4.73 1.26 -16.79
N ASP A 122 3.69 0.60 -16.28
CA ASP A 122 3.77 -0.55 -15.36
C ASP A 122 4.82 -0.34 -14.24
N PHE A 123 5.81 -1.23 -14.12
CA PHE A 123 6.87 -1.13 -13.11
C PHE A 123 7.67 0.18 -13.20
N GLY A 124 7.71 0.80 -14.38
CA GLY A 124 8.36 2.09 -14.60
C GLY A 124 7.68 3.26 -13.88
N ALA A 125 6.39 3.14 -13.54
CA ALA A 125 5.66 4.18 -12.81
C ALA A 125 6.23 4.43 -11.41
N LEU A 126 6.54 3.35 -10.67
CA LEU A 126 7.13 3.42 -9.33
C LEU A 126 8.64 3.15 -9.31
N GLY A 127 9.18 2.58 -10.39
CA GLY A 127 10.60 2.22 -10.52
C GLY A 127 11.47 3.32 -11.13
N ALA A 128 10.89 4.29 -11.84
CA ALA A 128 11.63 5.31 -12.58
C ALA A 128 12.68 4.73 -13.55
N TYR A 129 12.30 3.66 -14.26
CA TYR A 129 13.08 3.01 -15.31
C TYR A 129 12.16 2.53 -16.44
N ASN A 130 12.72 2.33 -17.63
CA ASN A 130 12.00 1.67 -18.71
C ASN A 130 11.95 0.16 -18.44
N CYS A 131 10.75 -0.39 -18.33
CA CYS A 131 10.53 -1.82 -18.10
C CYS A 131 10.16 -2.60 -19.37
N GLY A 132 10.12 -1.95 -20.53
CA GLY A 132 9.70 -2.55 -21.80
C GLY A 132 8.21 -2.91 -21.82
N SER A 133 7.38 -2.19 -21.07
CA SER A 133 5.93 -2.40 -21.04
C SER A 133 5.25 -2.04 -22.36
N GLY A 134 4.06 -2.61 -22.57
CA GLY A 134 3.23 -2.40 -23.75
C GLY A 134 1.81 -2.94 -23.53
N VAL A 135 0.99 -2.88 -24.58
CA VAL A 135 -0.40 -3.36 -24.51
C VAL A 135 -0.42 -4.86 -24.14
N GLY A 136 -1.01 -5.17 -22.99
CA GLY A 136 -1.10 -6.54 -22.48
C GLY A 136 0.21 -7.14 -21.94
N ASN A 137 1.26 -6.33 -21.76
CA ASN A 137 2.55 -6.79 -21.24
C ASN A 137 3.13 -5.75 -20.28
N SER A 138 3.23 -6.08 -18.99
CA SER A 138 3.81 -5.21 -17.97
C SER A 138 5.35 -5.11 -18.03
N GLY A 139 6.00 -5.84 -18.95
CA GLY A 139 7.44 -5.82 -19.11
C GLY A 139 8.17 -6.54 -17.97
N VAL A 140 9.43 -6.19 -17.75
CA VAL A 140 10.28 -6.77 -16.70
C VAL A 140 10.75 -5.67 -15.77
N ALA A 141 10.51 -5.83 -14.47
CA ALA A 141 11.05 -4.92 -13.46
C ALA A 141 12.58 -4.84 -13.58
N ALA A 142 13.12 -3.64 -13.81
CA ALA A 142 14.56 -3.42 -13.97
C ALA A 142 15.27 -3.15 -12.64
N GLY A 143 14.53 -2.87 -11.57
CA GLY A 143 15.06 -2.49 -10.26
C GLY A 143 14.00 -2.56 -9.16
N GLU A 144 14.37 -2.07 -7.97
CA GLU A 144 13.45 -1.89 -6.85
C GLU A 144 12.57 -0.65 -7.10
N THR A 145 11.29 -0.74 -6.73
CA THR A 145 10.34 0.38 -6.83
C THR A 145 10.25 1.18 -5.53
N ILE A 146 9.85 2.46 -5.62
CA ILE A 146 9.94 3.40 -4.48
C ILE A 146 9.05 3.01 -3.29
N ASP A 147 7.86 2.51 -3.55
CA ASP A 147 6.93 1.94 -2.57
C ASP A 147 7.57 0.80 -1.79
N VAL A 148 8.23 -0.11 -2.50
CA VAL A 148 8.92 -1.25 -1.90
C VAL A 148 10.15 -0.79 -1.10
N ALA A 149 10.94 0.14 -1.63
CA ALA A 149 12.11 0.69 -0.96
C ALA A 149 11.74 1.40 0.36
N LEU A 150 10.69 2.22 0.34
CA LEU A 150 10.16 2.89 1.52
C LEU A 150 9.58 1.88 2.52
N GLY A 151 8.84 0.89 2.02
CA GLY A 151 8.31 -0.22 2.79
C GLY A 151 9.37 -0.98 3.59
N LYS A 152 10.48 -1.37 2.95
CA LYS A 152 11.63 -1.99 3.63
C LYS A 152 12.21 -1.10 4.72
N LYS A 153 12.30 0.21 4.47
CA LYS A 153 12.90 1.17 5.41
C LYS A 153 12.01 1.45 6.61
N LEU A 154 10.69 1.51 6.41
CA LEU A 154 9.72 1.79 7.47
C LEU A 154 9.36 0.53 8.27
N GLY A 155 9.49 -0.64 7.63
CA GLY A 155 9.13 -1.92 8.22
C GLY A 155 7.62 -2.12 8.28
N GLY A 156 7.18 -2.89 9.27
CA GLY A 156 5.83 -3.44 9.34
C GLY A 156 5.87 -4.96 9.41
N ILE A 157 4.72 -5.60 9.57
CA ILE A 157 4.59 -7.06 9.44
C ILE A 157 4.72 -7.46 7.96
N PHE A 158 4.10 -6.64 7.11
CA PHE A 158 4.29 -6.61 5.67
C PHE A 158 5.09 -5.36 5.35
N PRO A 159 6.34 -5.47 4.87
CA PRO A 159 7.09 -4.30 4.45
C PRO A 159 6.41 -3.57 3.27
N HIS A 160 5.71 -4.31 2.41
CA HIS A 160 4.92 -3.77 1.32
C HIS A 160 3.67 -4.66 1.13
N PHE A 161 2.53 -4.07 0.83
CA PHE A 161 1.30 -4.81 0.55
C PHE A 161 0.50 -4.18 -0.59
N GLY A 162 0.57 -4.79 -1.77
CA GLY A 162 -0.11 -4.31 -2.98
C GLY A 162 -1.60 -4.69 -2.98
N LEU A 163 -2.46 -3.70 -3.11
CA LEU A 163 -3.91 -3.84 -3.25
C LEU A 163 -4.38 -3.11 -4.51
N GLY A 164 -5.38 -3.65 -5.18
CA GLY A 164 -5.94 -3.01 -6.36
C GLY A 164 -7.15 -3.72 -6.92
N ILE A 165 -7.46 -3.41 -8.17
CA ILE A 165 -8.48 -4.06 -8.99
C ILE A 165 -7.86 -4.41 -10.35
N SER A 166 -8.42 -5.41 -11.02
CA SER A 166 -8.10 -5.75 -12.40
C SER A 166 -9.32 -5.53 -13.29
N ASP A 167 -9.06 -5.21 -14.54
CA ASP A 167 -10.02 -5.25 -15.66
C ASP A 167 -10.67 -6.62 -15.90
N ARG A 168 -10.12 -7.70 -15.31
CA ARG A 168 -10.66 -9.06 -15.41
C ARG A 168 -11.00 -9.58 -14.03
N ALA A 169 -12.24 -10.02 -13.85
CA ALA A 169 -12.75 -10.49 -12.58
C ALA A 169 -12.04 -11.76 -12.09
N GLU A 170 -11.47 -12.56 -12.99
CA GLU A 170 -10.79 -13.81 -12.67
C GLU A 170 -9.37 -13.59 -12.13
N HIS A 171 -8.79 -12.40 -12.32
CA HIS A 171 -7.47 -12.10 -11.79
C HIS A 171 -7.56 -11.88 -10.28
N ASP A 172 -7.08 -12.85 -9.51
CA ASP A 172 -6.90 -12.73 -8.07
C ASP A 172 -5.67 -11.88 -7.71
N VAL A 173 -4.61 -12.01 -8.52
CA VAL A 173 -3.33 -11.33 -8.34
C VAL A 173 -2.78 -10.88 -9.68
N ILE A 174 -2.24 -9.67 -9.74
CA ILE A 174 -1.50 -9.15 -10.90
C ILE A 174 -0.10 -8.68 -10.48
N TYR A 175 0.78 -8.50 -11.47
CA TYR A 175 2.15 -8.02 -11.28
C TYR A 175 2.40 -6.86 -12.24
N ASN A 176 2.10 -5.64 -11.79
CA ASN A 176 1.97 -4.49 -12.69
C ASN A 176 2.87 -3.30 -12.33
N CYS A 177 3.02 -2.91 -11.05
CA CYS A 177 3.66 -1.62 -10.73
C CYS A 177 4.81 -1.69 -9.71
N SER A 178 4.92 -2.77 -8.93
CA SER A 178 5.80 -2.84 -7.76
C SER A 178 6.81 -4.00 -7.85
N ALA A 179 8.04 -3.80 -7.37
CA ALA A 179 9.09 -4.82 -7.42
C ALA A 179 10.11 -4.71 -6.29
N TRP A 180 10.54 -5.86 -5.76
CA TRP A 180 11.64 -5.99 -4.79
C TRP A 180 13.01 -5.67 -5.37
N GLY A 181 13.13 -5.77 -6.70
CA GLY A 181 14.38 -5.68 -7.45
C GLY A 181 14.20 -6.15 -8.89
N LYS A 182 15.30 -6.20 -9.63
CA LYS A 182 15.31 -6.65 -11.03
C LYS A 182 14.74 -8.07 -11.17
N GLY A 183 13.70 -8.23 -11.98
CA GLY A 183 13.03 -9.52 -12.22
C GLY A 183 12.28 -10.07 -11.00
N GLN A 184 12.04 -9.26 -9.97
CA GLN A 184 11.37 -9.68 -8.73
C GLN A 184 10.12 -8.83 -8.48
N PRO A 185 9.06 -8.97 -9.30
CA PRO A 185 7.84 -8.21 -9.12
C PRO A 185 7.14 -8.60 -7.82
N THR A 186 6.42 -7.66 -7.20
CA THR A 186 5.56 -7.93 -6.04
C THR A 186 4.11 -8.00 -6.49
N PRO A 187 3.30 -8.88 -5.88
CA PRO A 187 1.90 -9.03 -6.26
C PRO A 187 1.05 -7.83 -5.81
N THR A 188 0.09 -7.48 -6.65
CA THR A 188 -1.08 -6.67 -6.31
C THR A 188 -2.27 -7.60 -6.18
N ILE A 189 -2.86 -7.69 -4.99
CA ILE A 189 -4.04 -8.55 -4.75
C ILE A 189 -5.28 -7.79 -5.21
N CYS A 190 -6.05 -8.40 -6.11
CA CYS A 190 -7.19 -7.79 -6.78
C CYS A 190 -8.54 -8.16 -6.15
N GLN A 191 -8.60 -9.24 -5.35
CA GLN A 191 -9.83 -9.68 -4.70
C GLN A 191 -9.84 -9.31 -3.21
N PRO A 192 -10.88 -8.60 -2.72
CA PRO A 192 -10.94 -8.18 -1.32
C PRO A 192 -10.89 -9.33 -0.32
N MET A 193 -11.56 -10.46 -0.61
CA MET A 193 -11.54 -11.62 0.30
C MET A 193 -10.15 -12.28 0.39
N THR A 194 -9.40 -12.32 -0.70
CA THR A 194 -8.01 -12.82 -0.71
C THR A 194 -7.12 -11.91 0.14
N ALA A 195 -7.23 -10.59 -0.05
CA ALA A 195 -6.50 -9.61 0.74
C ALA A 195 -6.89 -9.65 2.23
N TYR A 196 -8.18 -9.80 2.54
CA TYR A 196 -8.68 -9.96 3.90
C TYR A 196 -8.09 -11.21 4.56
N GLY A 197 -8.06 -12.36 3.86
CA GLY A 197 -7.45 -13.58 4.36
C GLY A 197 -5.95 -13.43 4.64
N ALA A 198 -5.23 -12.71 3.77
CA ALA A 198 -3.81 -12.45 3.94
C ALA A 198 -3.50 -11.54 5.14
N LEU A 199 -4.29 -10.50 5.38
CA LEU A 199 -4.06 -9.51 6.43
C LEU A 199 -4.68 -9.89 7.79
N PHE A 200 -5.86 -10.52 7.76
CA PHE A 200 -6.73 -10.72 8.93
C PHE A 200 -7.17 -12.19 9.10
N GLY A 201 -6.62 -13.13 8.32
CA GLY A 201 -7.02 -14.55 8.38
C GLY A 201 -6.87 -15.20 9.75
N SER A 202 -5.91 -14.76 10.57
CA SER A 202 -5.71 -15.28 11.94
C SER A 202 -6.87 -14.97 12.89
N VAL A 203 -7.62 -13.90 12.62
CA VAL A 203 -8.74 -13.42 13.44
C VAL A 203 -10.11 -13.69 12.86
N ALA A 204 -10.14 -13.98 11.56
CA ALA A 204 -11.34 -14.34 10.82
C ALA A 204 -12.02 -15.57 11.46
N GLY A 205 -13.35 -15.55 11.61
CA GLY A 205 -14.10 -16.71 12.08
C GLY A 205 -14.11 -17.85 11.05
N GLY A 206 -14.39 -19.08 11.51
CA GLY A 206 -14.64 -20.22 10.63
C GLY A 206 -13.43 -20.71 9.82
N ASN A 207 -13.62 -20.96 8.52
CA ASN A 207 -12.61 -21.59 7.65
C ASN A 207 -11.31 -20.80 7.52
N SER A 208 -11.35 -19.46 7.57
CA SER A 208 -10.15 -18.64 7.37
C SER A 208 -9.12 -18.78 8.50
N LYS A 209 -9.55 -18.97 9.76
CA LYS A 209 -8.63 -19.28 10.86
C LYS A 209 -8.06 -20.69 10.77
N ALA A 210 -8.87 -21.67 10.34
CA ALA A 210 -8.40 -23.02 10.10
C ALA A 210 -7.36 -23.06 8.96
N GLU A 211 -7.60 -22.33 7.88
CA GLU A 211 -6.69 -22.20 6.75
C GLU A 211 -5.39 -21.47 7.14
N PHE A 212 -5.49 -20.40 7.94
CA PHE A 212 -4.32 -19.71 8.48
C PHE A 212 -3.44 -20.67 9.29
N ASN A 213 -4.03 -21.39 10.26
CA ASN A 213 -3.30 -22.36 11.11
C ASN A 213 -2.69 -23.50 10.29
N ALA A 214 -3.42 -24.00 9.28
CA ALA A 214 -2.90 -25.03 8.38
C ALA A 214 -1.68 -24.53 7.58
N LYS A 215 -1.74 -23.28 7.09
CA LYS A 215 -0.61 -22.63 6.42
C LYS A 215 0.57 -22.43 7.38
N THR A 216 0.35 -22.05 8.64
CA THR A 216 1.42 -21.93 9.65
C THR A 216 2.17 -23.25 9.80
N ASN A 217 1.43 -24.32 10.08
CA ASN A 217 2.00 -25.65 10.32
C ASN A 217 2.76 -26.19 9.10
N LEU A 218 2.24 -25.94 7.89
CA LEU A 218 2.91 -26.32 6.65
C LEU A 218 4.21 -25.54 6.44
N LEU A 219 4.21 -24.24 6.67
CA LEU A 219 5.40 -23.40 6.53
C LEU A 219 6.50 -23.81 7.49
N ASP A 220 6.14 -24.12 8.74
CA ASP A 220 7.10 -24.59 9.74
C ASP A 220 7.68 -25.97 9.37
N PHE A 221 6.85 -26.89 8.87
CA PHE A 221 7.32 -28.17 8.35
C PHE A 221 8.29 -28.00 7.16
N LEU A 222 7.92 -27.20 6.16
CA LEU A 222 8.75 -26.94 4.98
C LEU A 222 10.06 -26.24 5.34
N ARG A 223 10.04 -25.32 6.31
CA ARG A 223 11.24 -24.66 6.83
C ARG A 223 12.23 -25.68 7.41
N GLU A 224 11.77 -26.58 8.26
CA GLU A 224 12.63 -27.58 8.90
C GLU A 224 13.17 -28.61 7.89
N ASP A 225 12.36 -29.00 6.90
CA ASP A 225 12.78 -29.88 5.81
C ASP A 225 13.84 -29.24 4.91
N VAL A 226 13.69 -27.96 4.55
CA VAL A 226 14.69 -27.25 3.74
C VAL A 226 15.98 -27.00 4.54
N LYS A 227 15.90 -26.71 5.85
CA LYS A 227 17.10 -26.62 6.71
C LYS A 227 17.89 -27.93 6.71
N ARG A 228 17.19 -29.08 6.83
CA ARG A 228 17.81 -30.41 6.77
C ARG A 228 18.52 -30.66 5.44
N LEU A 229 17.86 -30.35 4.32
CA LEU A 229 18.44 -30.51 2.98
C LEU A 229 19.60 -29.54 2.70
N HIS A 230 19.51 -28.30 3.17
CA HIS A 230 20.58 -27.30 3.07
C HIS A 230 21.88 -27.75 3.76
N GLY A 231 21.78 -28.55 4.84
CA GLY A 231 22.92 -29.18 5.51
C GLY A 231 23.56 -30.33 4.72
N GLN A 232 22.91 -30.84 3.65
CA GLN A 232 23.32 -32.02 2.89
C GLN A 232 23.79 -31.70 1.47
N VAL A 233 23.59 -30.48 0.96
CA VAL A 233 24.00 -30.07 -0.39
C VAL A 233 25.10 -29.01 -0.40
N SER A 234 25.87 -28.95 -1.48
CA SER A 234 26.99 -28.01 -1.66
C SER A 234 26.90 -27.26 -2.99
N GLY A 235 27.52 -26.09 -3.07
CA GLY A 235 27.60 -25.31 -4.31
C GLY A 235 26.28 -24.60 -4.66
N THR A 236 25.98 -24.48 -5.95
CA THR A 236 24.86 -23.66 -6.48
C THR A 236 23.47 -24.16 -6.05
N GLU A 237 23.32 -25.45 -5.73
CA GLU A 237 22.08 -26.02 -5.20
C GLU A 237 21.79 -25.54 -3.77
N ARG A 238 22.85 -25.36 -2.99
CA ARG A 238 22.76 -24.80 -1.63
C ARG A 238 22.25 -23.36 -1.66
N ASP A 239 22.70 -22.55 -2.62
CA ASP A 239 22.26 -21.15 -2.76
C ASP A 239 20.77 -21.06 -3.13
N LYS A 240 20.27 -21.96 -4.00
CA LYS A 240 18.84 -22.04 -4.33
C LYS A 240 18.01 -22.45 -3.12
N LEU A 241 18.44 -23.47 -2.37
CA LEU A 241 17.77 -23.90 -1.15
C LEU A 241 17.79 -22.80 -0.07
N GLN A 242 18.88 -22.04 0.05
CA GLN A 242 18.98 -20.91 0.95
C GLN A 242 17.95 -19.81 0.60
N ALA A 243 17.72 -19.54 -0.68
CA ALA A 243 16.69 -18.59 -1.11
C ALA A 243 15.26 -19.07 -0.76
N HIS A 244 14.96 -20.37 -0.97
CA HIS A 244 13.68 -20.96 -0.56
C HIS A 244 13.51 -20.96 0.96
N LEU A 245 14.56 -21.30 1.72
CA LEU A 245 14.54 -21.29 3.17
C LEU A 245 14.20 -19.89 3.67
N LYS A 246 14.89 -18.86 3.18
CA LYS A 246 14.61 -17.47 3.54
C LYS A 246 13.14 -17.09 3.29
N GLY A 247 12.58 -17.51 2.16
CA GLY A 247 11.16 -17.28 1.85
C GLY A 247 10.21 -17.90 2.89
N TYR A 248 10.46 -19.16 3.28
CA TYR A 248 9.67 -19.82 4.33
C TYR A 248 9.84 -19.16 5.70
N GLU A 249 11.05 -18.76 6.06
CA GLU A 249 11.33 -18.05 7.32
C GLU A 249 10.62 -16.70 7.37
N ASP A 250 10.64 -15.92 6.28
CA ASP A 250 9.93 -14.65 6.19
C ASP A 250 8.41 -14.83 6.35
N MET A 251 7.84 -15.90 5.77
CA MET A 251 6.42 -16.22 5.91
C MET A 251 6.05 -16.70 7.32
N SER A 252 6.83 -17.61 7.91
CA SER A 252 6.62 -18.11 9.28
C SER A 252 6.74 -16.97 10.31
N ASN A 253 7.79 -16.15 10.22
CA ASN A 253 7.98 -14.97 11.06
C ASN A 253 6.79 -14.00 10.96
N ARG A 254 6.27 -13.79 9.75
CA ARG A 254 5.09 -12.95 9.53
C ARG A 254 3.86 -13.52 10.23
N GLN A 255 3.60 -14.82 10.11
CA GLN A 255 2.45 -15.44 10.76
C GLN A 255 2.57 -15.39 12.29
N SER A 256 3.75 -15.64 12.84
CA SER A 256 4.00 -15.47 14.29
C SER A 256 3.67 -14.04 14.74
N ARG A 257 4.19 -13.03 14.04
CA ARG A 257 3.91 -11.61 14.35
C ARG A 257 2.43 -11.26 14.25
N LEU A 258 1.69 -11.83 13.30
CA LEU A 258 0.23 -11.67 13.21
C LEU A 258 -0.49 -12.32 14.40
N GLY A 259 -0.01 -13.47 14.88
CA GLY A 259 -0.52 -14.12 16.09
C GLY A 259 -0.31 -13.27 17.35
N GLU A 260 0.86 -12.63 17.49
CA GLU A 260 1.16 -11.74 18.63
C GLU A 260 0.21 -10.54 18.73
N ILE A 261 -0.35 -10.08 17.60
CA ILE A 261 -1.26 -8.93 17.54
C ILE A 261 -2.71 -9.32 17.27
N GLU A 262 -3.12 -10.57 17.54
CA GLU A 262 -4.47 -11.09 17.27
C GLU A 262 -5.58 -10.19 17.84
N GLY A 263 -5.40 -9.69 19.08
CA GLY A 263 -6.36 -8.77 19.70
C GLY A 263 -6.49 -7.42 18.97
N THR A 264 -5.40 -6.91 18.40
CA THR A 264 -5.43 -5.70 17.57
C THR A 264 -6.11 -5.99 16.23
N LEU A 265 -5.75 -7.09 15.58
CA LEU A 265 -6.35 -7.53 14.32
C LEU A 265 -7.88 -7.69 14.44
N ARG A 266 -8.40 -8.30 15.51
CA ARG A 266 -9.85 -8.46 15.74
C ARG A 266 -10.61 -7.14 15.77
N ARG A 267 -9.96 -6.07 16.23
CA ARG A 267 -10.58 -4.77 16.44
C ARG A 267 -10.53 -3.87 15.20
N ILE A 268 -9.47 -4.01 14.40
CA ILE A 268 -9.27 -3.19 13.20
C ILE A 268 -9.77 -3.87 11.93
N ALA A 269 -9.96 -5.19 11.95
CA ALA A 269 -10.42 -5.94 10.79
C ALA A 269 -11.74 -5.33 10.31
N PRO A 270 -11.84 -4.95 9.01
CA PRO A 270 -13.08 -4.45 8.46
C PRO A 270 -14.21 -5.47 8.62
N GLU A 271 -15.43 -4.98 8.82
CA GLU A 271 -16.60 -5.86 8.76
C GLU A 271 -16.77 -6.38 7.33
N VAL A 272 -16.84 -7.70 7.18
CA VAL A 272 -17.04 -8.33 5.87
C VAL A 272 -18.50 -8.14 5.46
N THR A 273 -18.71 -7.16 4.60
CA THR A 273 -20.01 -6.82 3.98
C THR A 273 -20.07 -7.33 2.54
N ASP A 274 -21.21 -7.14 1.87
CA ASP A 274 -21.43 -7.63 0.49
C ASP A 274 -20.42 -7.07 -0.52
N LYS A 275 -19.88 -5.86 -0.29
CA LYS A 275 -18.87 -5.26 -1.18
C LYS A 275 -17.58 -6.09 -1.30
N PHE A 276 -17.24 -6.90 -0.29
CA PHE A 276 -16.05 -7.76 -0.34
C PHE A 276 -16.17 -8.91 -1.35
N LYS A 277 -17.40 -9.22 -1.78
CA LYS A 277 -17.72 -10.31 -2.72
C LYS A 277 -18.45 -9.80 -3.96
N SER A 278 -18.58 -8.48 -4.12
CA SER A 278 -19.30 -7.87 -5.23
C SER A 278 -18.55 -8.12 -6.54
N GLU A 279 -19.29 -8.34 -7.62
CA GLU A 279 -18.73 -8.39 -8.97
C GLU A 279 -18.42 -6.97 -9.50
N VAL A 280 -19.06 -5.95 -8.92
CA VAL A 280 -18.88 -4.54 -9.30
C VAL A 280 -17.50 -4.03 -8.88
N GLU A 281 -16.76 -3.44 -9.81
CA GLU A 281 -15.39 -2.96 -9.60
C GLU A 281 -15.30 -1.88 -8.52
N SER A 282 -16.24 -0.95 -8.49
CA SER A 282 -16.25 0.14 -7.50
C SER A 282 -16.45 -0.36 -6.08
N ASP A 283 -17.30 -1.37 -5.89
CA ASP A 283 -17.53 -2.00 -4.58
C ASP A 283 -16.28 -2.74 -4.10
N ARG A 284 -15.63 -3.48 -5.01
CA ARG A 284 -14.35 -4.15 -4.72
C ARG A 284 -13.27 -3.14 -4.38
N LEU A 285 -13.16 -2.04 -5.13
CA LEU A 285 -12.20 -0.98 -4.87
C LEU A 285 -12.45 -0.33 -3.49
N ASP A 286 -13.70 -0.07 -3.14
CA ASP A 286 -14.07 0.44 -1.81
C ASP A 286 -13.69 -0.56 -0.69
N ALA A 287 -13.90 -1.86 -0.89
CA ALA A 287 -13.45 -2.88 0.05
C ALA A 287 -11.91 -2.93 0.18
N GLN A 288 -11.17 -2.73 -0.92
CA GLN A 288 -9.70 -2.65 -0.90
C GLN A 288 -9.21 -1.44 -0.12
N PHE A 289 -9.88 -0.28 -0.23
CA PHE A 289 -9.54 0.89 0.57
C PHE A 289 -9.79 0.69 2.07
N ASP A 290 -10.87 0.01 2.45
CA ASP A 290 -11.11 -0.37 3.86
C ASP A 290 -9.98 -1.27 4.39
N LEU A 291 -9.55 -2.26 3.59
CA LEU A 291 -8.44 -3.15 3.93
C LEU A 291 -7.12 -2.38 4.08
N ALA A 292 -6.81 -1.48 3.15
CA ALA A 292 -5.63 -0.63 3.20
C ALA A 292 -5.62 0.26 4.43
N ALA A 293 -6.75 0.93 4.72
CA ALA A 293 -6.91 1.79 5.89
C ALA A 293 -6.73 0.98 7.19
N ALA A 294 -7.39 -0.18 7.30
CA ALA A 294 -7.25 -1.06 8.45
C ALA A 294 -5.80 -1.54 8.64
N ALA A 295 -5.12 -1.94 7.57
CA ALA A 295 -3.72 -2.36 7.63
C ALA A 295 -2.78 -1.25 8.13
N LEU A 296 -2.99 0.00 7.67
CA LEU A 296 -2.20 1.16 8.09
C LEU A 296 -2.49 1.59 9.53
N ILE A 297 -3.76 1.54 9.95
CA ILE A 297 -4.20 1.83 11.33
C ILE A 297 -3.61 0.78 12.29
N GLY A 298 -3.62 -0.49 11.88
CA GLY A 298 -3.08 -1.62 12.61
C GLY A 298 -1.57 -1.70 12.68
N GLY A 299 -0.85 -0.94 11.84
CA GLY A 299 0.60 -1.05 11.69
C GLY A 299 1.04 -2.38 11.04
N LEU A 300 0.15 -3.00 10.24
CA LEU A 300 0.50 -4.19 9.46
C LEU A 300 1.50 -3.85 8.36
N THR A 301 1.33 -2.68 7.76
CA THR A 301 2.27 -2.08 6.80
C THR A 301 2.39 -0.57 7.05
N HIS A 302 3.45 0.03 6.51
CA HIS A 302 3.66 1.46 6.40
C HIS A 302 3.82 1.95 4.96
N SER A 303 3.75 1.03 3.99
CA SER A 303 3.79 1.30 2.54
C SER A 303 2.93 0.33 1.73
#